data_AF-A0A356EPA0-F1
#
_entry.id   AF-A0A356EPA0-F1
#
_cell.length_a   1.000
_cell.length_b   1.000
_cell.length_c   1.000
_cell.angle_alpha   90.00
_cell.angle_beta   90.00
_cell.angle_gamma   90.00
#
_symmetry.space_group_name_H-M   'P 1'
#
loop_
_entity.id
_entity.type
_entity.pdbx_description
1 polymer ?
#
loop_
_entity_poly.entity_id
_entity_poly.type
_entity_poly.pdbx_seq_one_letter_code
_entity_poly.pdbx_strand_id
1 'polypeptide(L)'
;RGKPFFFAVGYYRPHLPFNAPKKYWDMYDRDAIPPATNDFVPKGSPPMAMNTNRELQSYADLADAPRPDEGPLAEARARLLKHGYYASVSYTDAQIGRLLDRLDELDLADETIVVLWGDHGWKLGEHRGWCKMTNYEIDTRVPLIVRMPGAKENGKSCDRLVEFVDIYPALCELAGVDAPAELEGTSFVPLLGDATRPWKKAAFSQFLRAGKWVAPDGAPYMGYTIRTDRWRLVQWYGWDEVKQARGGLAATELYDHKTDPNENVNVAGLAENQDIIAELAGQLDANRRAAAGD
;
A
#
# COMPACT_ATOMS: atom_id res chain seq x y z
N ARG A 1 -35.97 -4.48 -3.29
CA ARG A 1 -35.66 -4.52 -4.73
C ARG A 1 -36.24 -3.25 -5.38
N GLY A 2 -35.53 -2.62 -6.32
CA GLY A 2 -36.05 -1.47 -7.08
C GLY A 2 -35.54 -0.07 -6.68
N LYS A 3 -34.56 0.06 -5.77
CA LYS A 3 -33.83 1.30 -5.54
C LYS A 3 -32.32 1.01 -5.57
N PRO A 4 -31.50 1.86 -6.21
CA PRO A 4 -30.04 1.77 -6.09
C PRO A 4 -29.62 1.83 -4.62
N PHE A 5 -28.59 1.09 -4.25
CA PHE A 5 -28.01 1.11 -2.91
C PHE A 5 -26.50 1.29 -3.01
N PHE A 6 -25.92 1.80 -1.93
CA PHE A 6 -24.48 1.85 -1.73
C PHE A 6 -24.15 1.20 -0.39
N PHE A 7 -23.19 0.29 -0.39
CA PHE A 7 -22.77 -0.42 0.82
C PHE A 7 -21.26 -0.38 0.96
N ALA A 8 -20.78 0.29 2.01
CA ALA A 8 -19.37 0.30 2.38
C ALA A 8 -19.16 -0.64 3.58
N VAL A 9 -18.41 -1.72 3.36
CA VAL A 9 -18.15 -2.76 4.36
C VAL A 9 -16.66 -2.79 4.66
N GLY A 10 -16.29 -2.45 5.89
CA GLY A 10 -14.92 -2.54 6.36
C GLY A 10 -14.66 -3.85 7.10
N TYR A 11 -13.71 -4.64 6.63
CA TYR A 11 -13.18 -5.77 7.37
C TYR A 11 -11.91 -5.34 8.10
N TYR A 12 -11.88 -5.52 9.42
CA TYR A 12 -10.72 -5.12 10.23
C TYR A 12 -9.50 -6.05 10.02
N ARG A 13 -9.75 -7.34 9.80
CA ARG A 13 -8.69 -8.33 9.54
C ARG A 13 -8.20 -8.19 8.09
N PRO A 14 -6.89 -8.32 7.83
CA PRO A 14 -5.89 -9.01 8.63
C PRO A 14 -5.06 -8.14 9.59
N HIS A 15 -5.52 -6.94 9.96
CA HIS A 15 -4.83 -6.10 10.94
C HIS A 15 -4.56 -6.84 12.27
N LEU A 16 -3.50 -6.46 12.98
CA LEU A 16 -3.21 -6.93 14.34
C LEU A 16 -4.40 -6.70 15.31
N PRO A 17 -4.54 -7.49 16.40
CA PRO A 17 -3.75 -8.67 16.72
C PRO A 17 -4.06 -9.81 15.77
N PHE A 18 -3.06 -10.58 15.36
CA PHE A 18 -3.24 -11.70 14.42
C PHE A 18 -3.92 -12.90 15.09
N ASN A 19 -5.23 -12.81 15.27
CA ASN A 19 -6.06 -13.90 15.73
C ASN A 19 -7.19 -14.19 14.74
N ALA A 20 -7.48 -15.47 14.58
CA ALA A 20 -8.51 -15.98 13.70
C ALA A 20 -9.17 -17.21 14.35
N PRO A 21 -10.43 -17.54 14.01
CA PRO A 21 -11.06 -18.78 14.47
C PRO A 21 -10.20 -20.01 14.13
N LYS A 22 -10.18 -21.00 15.03
CA LYS A 22 -9.33 -22.20 14.94
C LYS A 22 -9.37 -22.87 13.57
N LYS A 23 -10.54 -22.95 12.93
CA LYS A 23 -10.68 -23.58 11.60
C LYS A 23 -9.80 -22.95 10.52
N TYR A 24 -9.51 -21.63 10.59
CA TYR A 24 -8.62 -20.95 9.64
C TYR A 24 -7.16 -20.97 10.12
N TRP A 25 -6.96 -20.97 11.44
CA TRP A 25 -5.62 -21.17 12.02
C TRP A 25 -5.05 -22.53 11.60
N ASP A 26 -5.84 -23.59 11.66
CA ASP A 26 -5.42 -24.95 11.33
C ASP A 26 -5.25 -25.18 9.81
N MET A 27 -5.57 -24.22 8.94
CA MET A 27 -5.36 -24.35 7.48
C MET A 27 -3.89 -24.28 7.07
N TYR A 28 -3.04 -23.72 7.94
CA TYR A 28 -1.64 -23.45 7.64
C TYR A 28 -0.71 -24.22 8.58
N ASP A 29 0.26 -24.90 7.99
CA ASP A 29 1.40 -25.45 8.74
C ASP A 29 2.41 -24.33 9.00
N ARG A 30 2.55 -23.92 10.26
CA ARG A 30 3.45 -22.84 10.69
C ARG A 30 4.90 -23.10 10.32
N ASP A 31 5.34 -24.35 10.40
CA ASP A 31 6.76 -24.68 10.22
C ASP A 31 7.13 -24.68 8.72
N ALA A 32 6.13 -24.78 7.84
CA ALA A 32 6.27 -24.61 6.40
C ALA A 32 6.23 -23.15 5.92
N ILE A 33 5.85 -22.16 6.77
CA ILE A 33 5.74 -20.76 6.36
C ILE A 33 7.14 -20.12 6.25
N PRO A 34 7.61 -19.71 5.05
CA PRO A 34 8.97 -19.22 4.89
C PRO A 34 9.20 -17.88 5.61
N PRO A 35 10.43 -17.62 6.09
CA PRO A 35 10.82 -16.28 6.53
C PRO A 35 10.76 -15.28 5.35
N ALA A 36 10.83 -13.99 5.64
CA ALA A 36 10.95 -12.99 4.58
C ALA A 36 12.28 -13.19 3.85
N THR A 37 12.27 -13.11 2.52
CA THR A 37 13.48 -13.35 1.70
C THR A 37 14.45 -12.16 1.70
N ASN A 38 14.00 -11.01 2.22
CA ASN A 38 14.77 -9.79 2.35
C ASN A 38 14.65 -9.21 3.77
N ASP A 39 14.98 -10.02 4.78
CA ASP A 39 15.00 -9.66 6.21
C ASP A 39 16.20 -8.78 6.59
N PHE A 40 16.50 -7.79 5.76
CA PHE A 40 17.55 -6.78 5.97
C PHE A 40 17.04 -5.41 5.52
N VAL A 41 17.46 -4.36 6.24
CA VAL A 41 17.19 -2.97 5.82
C VAL A 41 17.81 -2.75 4.42
N PRO A 42 17.11 -2.10 3.47
CA PRO A 42 17.64 -1.88 2.14
C PRO A 42 19.02 -1.23 2.16
N LYS A 43 19.92 -1.70 1.29
CA LYS A 43 21.27 -1.18 1.22
C LYS A 43 21.22 0.28 0.76
N GLY A 44 21.77 1.18 1.58
CA GLY A 44 21.84 2.60 1.27
C GLY A 44 20.55 3.37 1.50
N SER A 45 19.51 2.76 2.08
CA SER A 45 18.33 3.53 2.54
C SER A 45 18.71 4.40 3.74
N PRO A 46 18.18 5.62 3.85
CA PRO A 46 18.45 6.50 4.99
C PRO A 46 17.60 6.07 6.22
N PRO A 47 17.98 6.49 7.45
CA PRO A 47 17.32 6.04 8.68
C PRO A 47 15.80 6.28 8.74
N MET A 48 15.32 7.39 8.16
CA MET A 48 13.90 7.74 8.13
C MET A 48 13.06 6.91 7.16
N ALA A 49 13.67 6.11 6.29
CA ALA A 49 12.94 5.25 5.35
C ALA A 49 12.21 4.10 6.09
N MET A 50 12.86 3.56 7.13
CA MET A 50 12.33 2.45 7.91
C MET A 50 11.33 2.90 8.98
N ASN A 51 10.35 2.04 9.26
CA ASN A 51 9.48 2.21 10.42
C ASN A 51 10.21 1.74 11.70
N THR A 52 9.57 1.91 12.86
CA THR A 52 10.15 1.56 14.17
C THR A 52 9.53 0.30 14.78
N ASN A 53 8.76 -0.49 14.02
CA ASN A 53 7.94 -1.60 14.52
C ASN A 53 7.01 -1.24 15.70
N ARG A 54 6.76 0.05 15.94
CA ARG A 54 6.02 0.55 17.11
C ARG A 54 4.62 -0.03 17.26
N GLU A 55 3.92 -0.25 16.15
CA GLU A 55 2.59 -0.86 16.20
C GLU A 55 2.65 -2.30 16.73
N LEU A 56 3.66 -3.06 16.32
CA LEU A 56 3.92 -4.40 16.83
C LEU A 56 4.28 -4.35 18.33
N GLN A 57 5.17 -3.43 18.72
CA GLN A 57 5.60 -3.22 20.10
C GLN A 57 4.47 -2.74 21.04
N SER A 58 3.32 -2.32 20.51
CA SER A 58 2.16 -1.95 21.34
C SER A 58 1.46 -3.14 22.00
N TYR A 59 1.79 -4.36 21.59
CA TYR A 59 1.28 -5.60 22.19
C TYR A 59 2.25 -6.12 23.26
N ALA A 60 1.70 -6.51 24.41
CA ALA A 60 2.50 -6.84 25.61
C ALA A 60 3.50 -8.00 25.38
N ASP A 61 3.15 -8.96 24.55
CA ASP A 61 3.97 -10.12 24.18
C ASP A 61 5.00 -9.82 23.08
N LEU A 62 4.98 -8.61 22.53
CA LEU A 62 5.86 -8.14 21.46
C LEU A 62 6.53 -6.80 21.80
N ALA A 63 6.42 -6.34 23.04
CA ALA A 63 7.03 -5.08 23.51
C ALA A 63 8.57 -5.09 23.40
N ASP A 64 9.18 -6.27 23.36
CA ASP A 64 10.62 -6.52 23.17
C ASP A 64 11.01 -6.74 21.70
N ALA A 65 10.08 -6.61 20.75
CA ALA A 65 10.38 -6.81 19.33
C ALA A 65 11.42 -5.77 18.86
N PRO A 66 12.53 -6.18 18.21
CA PRO A 66 13.56 -5.25 17.78
C PRO A 66 13.04 -4.29 16.71
N ARG A 67 13.59 -3.08 16.70
CA ARG A 67 13.41 -2.16 15.57
C ARG A 67 14.20 -2.68 14.36
N PRO A 68 13.82 -2.31 13.11
CA PRO A 68 14.51 -2.81 11.92
C PRO A 68 16.03 -2.55 11.91
N ASP A 69 16.47 -1.43 12.49
CA ASP A 69 17.88 -1.05 12.65
C ASP A 69 18.61 -1.84 13.74
N GLU A 70 17.89 -2.48 14.66
CA GLU A 70 18.47 -3.26 15.77
C GLU A 70 18.65 -4.73 15.41
N GLY A 71 17.74 -5.30 14.63
CA GLY A 71 17.82 -6.69 14.21
C GLY A 71 16.48 -7.28 13.76
N PRO A 72 16.49 -8.50 13.21
CA PRO A 72 15.28 -9.20 12.85
C PRO A 72 14.57 -9.78 14.08
N LEU A 73 13.26 -9.98 13.97
CA LEU A 73 12.51 -10.78 14.93
C LEU A 73 12.99 -12.24 14.88
N ALA A 74 13.05 -12.93 16.03
CA ALA A 74 13.38 -14.35 16.07
C ALA A 74 12.47 -15.16 15.13
N GLU A 75 13.06 -16.07 14.36
CA GLU A 75 12.37 -16.78 13.28
C GLU A 75 11.08 -17.47 13.74
N ALA A 76 11.10 -18.13 14.90
CA ALA A 76 9.91 -18.77 15.47
C ALA A 76 8.76 -17.78 15.75
N ARG A 77 9.08 -16.58 16.25
CA ARG A 77 8.09 -15.51 16.45
C ARG A 77 7.62 -14.95 15.11
N ALA A 78 8.51 -14.78 14.13
CA ALA A 78 8.14 -14.33 12.79
C ALA A 78 7.16 -15.31 12.11
N ARG A 79 7.43 -16.61 12.17
CA ARG A 79 6.54 -17.65 11.63
C ARG A 79 5.19 -17.67 12.35
N LEU A 80 5.16 -17.50 13.67
CA LEU A 80 3.91 -17.38 14.44
C LEU A 80 3.05 -16.19 13.97
N LEU A 81 3.66 -15.02 13.78
CA LEU A 81 2.94 -13.83 13.32
C LEU A 81 2.44 -13.99 11.88
N LYS A 82 3.27 -14.52 10.98
CA LYS A 82 2.86 -14.85 9.60
C LYS A 82 1.72 -15.84 9.56
N HIS A 83 1.76 -16.87 10.40
CA HIS A 83 0.69 -17.86 10.54
C HIS A 83 -0.64 -17.20 10.89
N GLY A 84 -0.64 -16.33 11.91
CA GLY A 84 -1.83 -15.59 12.29
C GLY A 84 -2.32 -14.62 11.21
N TYR A 85 -1.41 -13.98 10.47
CA TYR A 85 -1.77 -13.13 9.33
C TYR A 85 -2.44 -13.95 8.22
N TYR A 86 -1.85 -15.07 7.79
CA TYR A 86 -2.43 -15.95 6.77
C TYR A 86 -3.81 -16.48 7.18
N ALA A 87 -3.95 -16.94 8.43
CA ALA A 87 -5.24 -17.37 8.98
C ALA A 87 -6.27 -16.23 8.99
N SER A 88 -5.83 -15.00 9.30
CA SER A 88 -6.69 -13.82 9.27
C SER A 88 -7.14 -13.46 7.86
N VAL A 89 -6.27 -13.60 6.86
CA VAL A 89 -6.62 -13.41 5.44
C VAL A 89 -7.68 -14.42 5.01
N SER A 90 -7.50 -15.72 5.27
CA SER A 90 -8.53 -16.74 4.96
C SER A 90 -9.85 -16.48 5.68
N TYR A 91 -9.80 -15.99 6.91
CA TYR A 91 -11.00 -15.67 7.65
C TYR A 91 -11.76 -14.50 6.99
N THR A 92 -11.06 -13.43 6.64
CA THR A 92 -11.64 -12.28 5.92
C THR A 92 -12.20 -12.69 4.56
N ASP A 93 -11.45 -13.48 3.79
CA ASP A 93 -11.90 -14.03 2.51
C ASP A 93 -13.24 -14.79 2.65
N ALA A 94 -13.36 -15.66 3.65
CA ALA A 94 -14.62 -16.35 3.92
C ALA A 94 -15.75 -15.41 4.37
N GLN A 95 -15.47 -14.25 4.99
CA GLN A 95 -16.51 -13.27 5.31
C GLN A 95 -16.96 -12.49 4.08
N ILE A 96 -16.02 -12.15 3.18
CA ILE A 96 -16.33 -11.57 1.88
C ILE A 96 -17.19 -12.54 1.07
N GLY A 97 -16.82 -13.82 1.02
CA GLY A 97 -17.62 -14.87 0.38
C GLY A 97 -19.07 -14.88 0.84
N ARG A 98 -19.32 -14.85 2.17
CA ARG A 98 -20.69 -14.78 2.72
C ARG A 98 -21.48 -13.55 2.26
N LEU A 99 -20.83 -12.40 2.06
CA LEU A 99 -21.47 -11.21 1.55
C LEU A 99 -21.84 -11.39 0.07
N LEU A 100 -20.91 -11.95 -0.73
CA LEU A 100 -21.12 -12.20 -2.16
C LEU A 100 -22.18 -13.29 -2.39
N ASP A 101 -22.14 -14.39 -1.65
CA ASP A 101 -23.17 -15.44 -1.66
C ASP A 101 -24.55 -14.85 -1.40
N ARG A 102 -24.65 -13.87 -0.50
CA ARG A 102 -25.92 -13.20 -0.22
C ARG A 102 -26.40 -12.30 -1.35
N LEU A 103 -25.50 -11.71 -2.14
CA LEU A 103 -25.89 -10.99 -3.36
C LEU A 103 -26.44 -11.97 -4.40
N ASP A 104 -25.83 -13.15 -4.55
CA ASP A 104 -26.30 -14.21 -5.45
C ASP A 104 -27.68 -14.74 -5.02
N GLU A 105 -27.86 -15.12 -3.76
CA GLU A 105 -29.14 -15.59 -3.20
C GLU A 105 -30.29 -14.58 -3.36
N LEU A 106 -29.96 -13.29 -3.43
CA LEU A 106 -30.92 -12.20 -3.60
C LEU A 106 -31.12 -11.81 -5.06
N ASP A 107 -30.52 -12.52 -6.03
CA ASP A 107 -30.51 -12.20 -7.46
C ASP A 107 -30.02 -10.76 -7.74
N LEU A 108 -29.09 -10.25 -6.92
CA LEU A 108 -28.56 -8.88 -7.03
C LEU A 108 -27.18 -8.84 -7.67
N ALA A 109 -26.49 -9.97 -7.78
CA ALA A 109 -25.11 -10.00 -8.26
C ALA A 109 -24.97 -9.36 -9.64
N ASP A 110 -25.83 -9.68 -10.61
CA ASP A 110 -25.77 -9.12 -11.96
C ASP A 110 -26.19 -7.64 -12.08
N GLU A 111 -26.66 -7.04 -11.00
CA GLU A 111 -27.00 -5.61 -10.92
C GLU A 111 -26.07 -4.85 -9.96
N THR A 112 -25.09 -5.54 -9.35
CA THR A 112 -24.21 -4.97 -8.32
C THR A 112 -22.77 -4.84 -8.79
N ILE A 113 -22.22 -3.63 -8.64
CA ILE A 113 -20.80 -3.34 -8.78
C ILE A 113 -20.10 -3.72 -7.48
N VAL A 114 -19.05 -4.53 -7.57
CA VAL A 114 -18.24 -4.93 -6.42
C VAL A 114 -16.84 -4.35 -6.58
N VAL A 115 -16.39 -3.57 -5.60
CA VAL A 115 -15.04 -3.04 -5.50
C VAL A 115 -14.45 -3.51 -4.17
N LEU A 116 -13.38 -4.30 -4.24
CA LEU A 116 -12.65 -4.80 -3.07
C LEU A 116 -11.23 -4.24 -3.10
N TRP A 117 -10.80 -3.59 -2.02
CA TRP A 117 -9.43 -3.10 -1.89
C TRP A 117 -8.93 -3.13 -0.44
N GLY A 118 -7.61 -3.07 -0.27
CA GLY A 118 -6.96 -2.81 1.03
C GLY A 118 -6.61 -1.33 1.19
N ASP A 119 -6.60 -0.80 2.41
CA ASP A 119 -6.25 0.60 2.69
C ASP A 119 -4.75 0.87 2.68
N HIS A 120 -3.93 -0.15 2.93
CA HIS A 120 -2.48 -0.14 2.76
C HIS A 120 -1.94 -1.58 2.66
N GLY A 121 -0.68 -1.71 2.25
CA GLY A 121 0.06 -2.97 2.23
C GLY A 121 0.55 -3.40 3.61
N TRP A 122 1.34 -4.48 3.69
CA TRP A 122 1.76 -5.02 4.98
C TRP A 122 3.06 -5.83 4.87
N LYS A 123 4.07 -5.43 5.64
CA LYS A 123 5.30 -6.20 5.90
C LYS A 123 5.08 -7.26 6.97
N LEU A 124 5.60 -8.44 6.69
CA LEU A 124 5.66 -9.61 7.55
C LEU A 124 7.12 -10.02 7.82
N GLY A 125 8.00 -9.04 7.95
CA GLY A 125 9.44 -9.22 8.16
C GLY A 125 10.30 -8.75 6.99
N GLU A 126 9.71 -8.41 5.84
CA GLU A 126 10.42 -7.75 4.74
C GLU A 126 11.07 -6.47 5.25
N HIS A 127 12.32 -6.24 4.85
CA HIS A 127 13.15 -5.16 5.34
C HIS A 127 13.36 -5.11 6.87
N ARG A 128 13.17 -6.25 7.56
CA ARG A 128 13.04 -6.35 9.04
C ARG A 128 11.87 -5.56 9.64
N GLY A 129 11.05 -4.96 8.78
CA GLY A 129 9.87 -4.23 9.19
C GLY A 129 8.69 -5.16 9.39
N TRP A 130 7.83 -4.78 10.31
CA TRP A 130 6.51 -5.35 10.52
C TRP A 130 5.46 -4.26 10.37
N CYS A 131 4.27 -4.66 9.94
CA CYS A 131 3.15 -3.76 9.71
C CYS A 131 3.38 -2.88 8.48
N LYS A 132 3.25 -1.56 8.61
CA LYS A 132 3.26 -0.61 7.50
C LYS A 132 4.00 0.65 7.92
N MET A 133 3.68 1.80 7.33
CA MET A 133 4.28 3.11 7.61
C MET A 133 5.67 3.22 7.03
N THR A 134 5.84 2.95 5.74
CA THR A 134 7.01 3.31 4.95
C THR A 134 6.54 3.77 3.57
N ASN A 135 7.44 4.34 2.78
CA ASN A 135 7.18 4.66 1.38
C ASN A 135 7.59 3.52 0.42
N TYR A 136 7.74 2.29 0.92
CA TYR A 136 8.07 1.14 0.07
C TYR A 136 6.83 0.59 -0.64
N GLU A 137 7.02 -0.03 -1.81
CA GLU A 137 5.98 -0.66 -2.62
C GLU A 137 5.13 -1.61 -1.79
N ILE A 138 5.76 -2.43 -0.93
CA ILE A 138 5.06 -3.41 -0.08
C ILE A 138 4.05 -2.78 0.90
N ASP A 139 4.17 -1.49 1.23
CA ASP A 139 3.21 -0.78 2.09
C ASP A 139 2.18 0.02 1.29
N THR A 140 2.47 0.34 0.03
CA THR A 140 1.62 1.23 -0.79
C THR A 140 0.83 0.49 -1.87
N ARG A 141 1.30 -0.69 -2.31
CA ARG A 141 0.64 -1.52 -3.31
C ARG A 141 -0.30 -2.49 -2.62
N VAL A 142 -1.58 -2.40 -2.96
CA VAL A 142 -2.65 -3.20 -2.36
C VAL A 142 -3.42 -3.99 -3.41
N PRO A 143 -4.20 -5.01 -3.01
CA PRO A 143 -5.24 -5.54 -3.88
C PRO A 143 -6.26 -4.43 -4.22
N LEU A 144 -6.65 -4.36 -5.49
CA LEU A 144 -7.83 -3.67 -6.00
C LEU A 144 -8.49 -4.61 -7.02
N ILE A 145 -9.68 -5.11 -6.69
CA ILE A 145 -10.47 -6.00 -7.53
C ILE A 145 -11.79 -5.30 -7.81
N VAL A 146 -12.12 -5.16 -9.08
CA VAL A 146 -13.36 -4.51 -9.55
C VAL A 146 -14.12 -5.50 -10.40
N ARG A 147 -15.38 -5.75 -10.03
CA ARG A 147 -16.34 -6.49 -10.85
C ARG A 147 -17.51 -5.57 -11.19
N MET A 148 -17.63 -5.26 -12.47
CA MET A 148 -18.74 -4.48 -13.01
C MET A 148 -19.56 -5.40 -13.91
N PRO A 149 -20.87 -5.63 -13.65
CA PRO A 149 -21.67 -6.48 -14.52
C PRO A 149 -21.59 -6.00 -15.98
N GLY A 150 -21.32 -6.93 -16.89
CA GLY A 150 -21.16 -6.66 -18.32
C GLY A 150 -19.81 -6.07 -18.76
N ALA A 151 -18.88 -5.77 -17.86
CA ALA A 151 -17.55 -5.29 -18.25
C ALA A 151 -16.74 -6.38 -18.98
N LYS A 152 -16.10 -5.98 -20.10
CA LYS A 152 -15.35 -6.88 -20.99
C LYS A 152 -14.12 -7.49 -20.34
N GLU A 153 -13.49 -6.77 -19.41
CA GLU A 153 -12.25 -7.19 -18.78
C GLU A 153 -12.47 -7.89 -17.42
N ASN A 154 -13.72 -8.24 -17.06
CA ASN A 154 -13.99 -9.06 -15.88
C ASN A 154 -13.18 -10.37 -15.93
N GLY A 155 -12.54 -10.72 -14.81
CA GLY A 155 -11.70 -11.92 -14.67
C GLY A 155 -10.28 -11.79 -15.23
N LYS A 156 -9.88 -10.61 -15.72
CA LYS A 156 -8.51 -10.36 -16.22
C LYS A 156 -7.70 -9.52 -15.25
N SER A 157 -6.37 -9.63 -15.36
CA SER A 157 -5.42 -8.77 -14.65
C SER A 157 -5.15 -7.49 -15.43
N CYS A 158 -4.96 -6.38 -14.72
CA CYS A 158 -4.50 -5.10 -15.27
C CYS A 158 -3.21 -4.67 -14.54
N ASP A 159 -2.19 -4.32 -15.30
CA ASP A 159 -0.87 -3.86 -14.79
C ASP A 159 -0.72 -2.33 -14.84
N ARG A 160 -1.78 -1.62 -15.24
CA ARG A 160 -1.80 -0.16 -15.28
C ARG A 160 -1.84 0.41 -13.86
N LEU A 161 -1.11 1.51 -13.66
CA LEU A 161 -1.09 2.21 -12.38
C LEU A 161 -2.49 2.76 -12.06
N VAL A 162 -2.93 2.59 -10.81
CA VAL A 162 -4.16 3.18 -10.22
C VAL A 162 -3.83 3.61 -8.79
N GLU A 163 -4.47 4.68 -8.31
CA GLU A 163 -4.33 5.24 -6.95
C GLU A 163 -5.66 5.19 -6.20
N PHE A 164 -5.64 5.31 -4.87
CA PHE A 164 -6.89 5.35 -4.10
C PHE A 164 -7.77 6.55 -4.41
N VAL A 165 -7.18 7.68 -4.77
CA VAL A 165 -7.93 8.86 -5.20
C VAL A 165 -8.72 8.63 -6.48
N ASP A 166 -8.37 7.61 -7.27
CA ASP A 166 -9.08 7.22 -8.49
C ASP A 166 -10.40 6.47 -8.21
N ILE A 167 -10.57 5.90 -7.00
CA ILE A 167 -11.75 5.10 -6.65
C ILE A 167 -13.00 5.95 -6.64
N TYR A 168 -12.96 7.15 -6.05
CA TYR A 168 -14.14 8.00 -5.96
C TYR A 168 -14.66 8.47 -7.33
N PRO A 169 -13.86 9.05 -8.25
CA PRO A 169 -14.35 9.42 -9.58
C PRO A 169 -14.79 8.20 -10.39
N ALA A 170 -14.13 7.03 -10.24
CA ALA A 170 -14.56 5.81 -10.90
C ALA A 170 -15.94 5.33 -10.42
N LEU A 171 -16.21 5.38 -9.10
CA LEU A 171 -17.51 5.02 -8.56
C LEU A 171 -18.61 6.00 -9.00
N CYS A 172 -18.32 7.30 -9.08
CA CYS A 172 -19.24 8.28 -9.63
C CYS A 172 -19.61 7.96 -11.08
N GLU A 173 -18.61 7.73 -11.94
CA GLU A 173 -18.83 7.37 -13.35
C GLU A 173 -19.64 6.07 -13.49
N LEU A 174 -19.29 5.04 -12.72
CA LEU A 174 -20.00 3.75 -12.73
C LEU A 174 -21.44 3.84 -12.23
N ALA A 175 -21.71 4.72 -11.27
CA ALA A 175 -23.04 4.93 -10.71
C ALA A 175 -23.88 5.94 -11.52
N GLY A 176 -23.30 6.60 -12.53
CA GLY A 176 -23.95 7.66 -13.29
C GLY A 176 -24.23 8.91 -12.45
N VAL A 177 -23.36 9.21 -11.48
CA VAL A 177 -23.43 10.38 -10.61
C VAL A 177 -22.34 11.37 -11.00
N ASP A 178 -22.66 12.67 -11.00
CA ASP A 178 -21.67 13.71 -11.27
C ASP A 178 -20.57 13.72 -10.20
N ALA A 179 -19.32 13.62 -10.63
CA ALA A 179 -18.17 13.76 -9.75
C ALA A 179 -17.93 15.25 -9.43
N PRO A 180 -17.49 15.61 -8.21
CA PRO A 180 -16.98 16.94 -7.91
C PRO A 180 -15.85 17.36 -8.87
N ALA A 181 -15.73 18.66 -9.14
CA ALA A 181 -14.75 19.18 -10.10
C ALA A 181 -13.32 19.16 -9.54
N GLU A 182 -13.17 19.19 -8.22
CA GLU A 182 -11.91 19.32 -7.49
C GLU A 182 -11.25 17.97 -7.17
N LEU A 183 -11.66 16.89 -7.84
CA LEU A 183 -11.04 15.58 -7.64
C LEU A 183 -9.70 15.49 -8.37
N GLU A 184 -8.68 15.02 -7.65
CA GLU A 184 -7.34 14.80 -8.21
C GLU A 184 -7.22 13.44 -8.92
N GLY A 185 -8.10 12.50 -8.60
CA GLY A 185 -8.08 11.15 -9.15
C GLY A 185 -8.57 11.07 -10.59
N THR A 186 -8.08 10.06 -11.31
CA THR A 186 -8.51 9.74 -12.67
C THR A 186 -9.37 8.48 -12.64
N SER A 187 -10.64 8.57 -13.08
CA SER A 187 -11.52 7.40 -13.17
C SER A 187 -10.87 6.28 -13.98
N PHE A 188 -10.76 5.09 -13.38
CA PHE A 188 -10.20 3.90 -14.02
C PHE A 188 -11.22 3.10 -14.84
N VAL A 189 -12.48 3.55 -14.95
CA VAL A 189 -13.54 2.86 -15.72
C VAL A 189 -13.11 2.48 -17.15
N PRO A 190 -12.33 3.29 -17.90
CA PRO A 190 -11.87 2.89 -19.21
C PRO A 190 -11.01 1.62 -19.23
N LEU A 191 -10.36 1.25 -18.12
CA LEU A 191 -9.60 0.00 -17.97
C LEU A 191 -10.51 -1.23 -17.85
N LEU A 192 -11.79 -1.07 -17.45
CA LEU A 192 -12.75 -2.17 -17.37
C LEU A 192 -13.22 -2.65 -18.76
N GLY A 193 -13.05 -1.80 -19.79
CA GLY A 193 -13.31 -2.12 -21.19
C GLY A 193 -12.07 -2.49 -22.01
N ASP A 194 -10.89 -2.01 -21.61
CA ASP A 194 -9.60 -2.33 -22.22
C ASP A 194 -8.47 -2.15 -21.20
N ALA A 195 -8.04 -3.25 -20.57
CA ALA A 195 -6.96 -3.26 -19.58
C ALA A 195 -5.58 -2.97 -20.20
N THR A 196 -5.47 -2.94 -21.54
CA THR A 196 -4.20 -2.74 -22.27
C THR A 196 -4.04 -1.34 -22.84
N ARG A 197 -5.03 -0.47 -22.71
CA ARG A 197 -4.96 0.89 -23.25
C ARG A 197 -3.78 1.69 -22.67
N PRO A 198 -3.26 2.70 -23.39
CA PRO A 198 -2.37 3.70 -22.81
C PRO A 198 -3.02 4.34 -21.58
N TRP A 199 -2.22 4.53 -20.52
CA TRP A 199 -2.71 4.95 -19.22
C TRP A 199 -1.76 5.95 -18.54
N LYS A 200 -2.07 6.28 -17.28
CA LYS A 200 -1.21 7.12 -16.44
C LYS A 200 0.18 6.52 -16.28
N LYS A 201 1.19 7.40 -16.23
CA LYS A 201 2.61 7.02 -16.20
C LYS A 201 3.20 6.96 -14.79
N ALA A 202 2.46 7.47 -13.80
CA ALA A 202 2.91 7.57 -12.43
C ALA A 202 1.75 7.39 -11.44
N ALA A 203 2.09 6.92 -10.25
CA ALA A 203 1.27 6.96 -9.05
C ALA A 203 2.07 7.61 -7.92
N PHE A 204 1.39 8.29 -7.01
CA PHE A 204 2.00 9.10 -5.97
C PHE A 204 1.57 8.61 -4.58
N SER A 205 2.48 8.72 -3.62
CA SER A 205 2.16 8.47 -2.22
C SER A 205 3.02 9.35 -1.33
N GLN A 206 2.53 9.60 -0.12
CA GLN A 206 3.28 10.38 0.87
C GLN A 206 3.08 9.81 2.26
N PHE A 207 4.10 9.98 3.11
CA PHE A 207 4.03 9.55 4.49
C PHE A 207 4.78 10.52 5.41
N LEU A 208 4.09 10.97 6.47
CA LEU A 208 4.64 11.83 7.51
C LEU A 208 5.28 11.00 8.62
N ARG A 209 6.60 11.11 8.77
CA ARG A 209 7.41 10.62 9.89
C ARG A 209 7.45 11.68 10.97
N ALA A 210 6.46 11.75 11.86
CA ALA A 210 6.44 12.74 12.94
C ALA A 210 5.76 12.19 14.20
N GLY A 211 5.93 12.88 15.33
CA GLY A 211 5.40 12.47 16.63
C GLY A 211 5.70 11.01 16.96
N LYS A 212 4.64 10.19 17.09
CA LYS A 212 4.77 8.76 17.42
C LYS A 212 5.41 7.90 16.32
N TRP A 213 5.54 8.41 15.10
CA TRP A 213 6.13 7.70 13.95
C TRP A 213 7.48 8.27 13.53
N VAL A 214 8.10 9.04 14.42
CA VAL A 214 9.41 9.66 14.20
C VAL A 214 10.47 8.61 13.81
N ALA A 215 11.40 9.02 12.97
CA ALA A 215 12.53 8.20 12.56
C ALA A 215 13.44 7.84 13.77
N PRO A 216 14.32 6.82 13.64
CA PRO A 216 15.26 6.44 14.71
C PRO A 216 16.13 7.57 15.25
N ASP A 217 16.40 8.60 14.43
CA ASP A 217 17.17 9.79 14.81
C ASP A 217 16.36 10.84 15.61
N GLY A 218 15.06 10.61 15.79
CA GLY A 218 14.17 11.51 16.53
C GLY A 218 13.76 12.77 15.77
N ALA A 219 14.09 12.90 14.48
CA ALA A 219 13.72 14.05 13.67
C ALA A 219 12.45 13.81 12.83
N PRO A 220 11.60 14.85 12.65
CA PRO A 220 10.42 14.75 11.82
C PRO A 220 10.73 14.94 10.33
N TYR A 221 10.13 14.11 9.48
CA TYR A 221 10.29 14.13 8.03
C TYR A 221 8.98 13.95 7.28
N MET A 222 8.88 14.53 6.10
CA MET A 222 7.84 14.21 5.12
C MET A 222 8.47 13.49 3.94
N GLY A 223 8.00 12.28 3.64
CA GLY A 223 8.40 11.52 2.46
C GLY A 223 7.38 11.65 1.36
N TYR A 224 7.83 12.00 0.15
CA TYR A 224 7.02 12.03 -1.07
C TYR A 224 7.55 11.00 -2.05
N THR A 225 6.65 10.29 -2.72
CA THR A 225 6.99 9.16 -3.59
C THR A 225 6.33 9.29 -4.94
N ILE A 226 7.08 8.98 -5.99
CA ILE A 226 6.56 8.73 -7.34
C ILE A 226 6.94 7.31 -7.77
N ARG A 227 5.95 6.53 -8.22
CA ARG A 227 6.10 5.18 -8.77
C ARG A 227 5.69 5.18 -10.24
N THR A 228 6.59 4.82 -11.14
CA THR A 228 6.31 4.63 -12.57
C THR A 228 6.08 3.16 -12.91
N ASP A 229 6.28 2.72 -14.15
CA ASP A 229 6.34 1.30 -14.52
C ASP A 229 7.65 0.65 -14.04
N ARG A 230 8.76 1.39 -14.05
CA ARG A 230 10.10 0.88 -13.71
C ARG A 230 10.68 1.44 -12.41
N TRP A 231 10.48 2.71 -12.12
CA TRP A 231 11.18 3.38 -11.03
C TRP A 231 10.26 3.68 -9.86
N ARG A 232 10.79 3.62 -8.63
CA ARG A 232 10.24 4.31 -7.47
C ARG A 232 11.28 5.30 -6.96
N LEU A 233 10.92 6.58 -6.92
CA LEU A 233 11.72 7.64 -6.28
C LEU A 233 11.01 8.05 -4.99
N VAL A 234 11.76 8.12 -3.89
CA VAL A 234 11.31 8.70 -2.62
C VAL A 234 12.20 9.89 -2.27
N GLN A 235 11.60 11.04 -1.99
CA GLN A 235 12.31 12.23 -1.49
C GLN A 235 11.83 12.56 -0.08
N TRP A 236 12.77 12.57 0.86
CA TRP A 236 12.55 12.93 2.26
C TRP A 236 12.94 14.38 2.48
N TYR A 237 12.03 15.14 3.08
CA TYR A 237 12.26 16.53 3.48
C TYR A 237 12.13 16.64 4.99
N GLY A 238 12.92 17.50 5.62
CA GLY A 238 12.66 17.87 7.01
C GLY A 238 11.25 18.44 7.16
N TRP A 239 10.61 18.25 8.32
CA TRP A 239 9.25 18.72 8.55
C TRP A 239 9.17 19.67 9.75
N ASP A 240 8.63 20.87 9.54
CA ASP A 240 8.34 21.82 10.62
C ASP A 240 6.94 21.50 11.18
N GLU A 241 6.89 20.81 12.32
CA GLU A 241 5.62 20.40 12.96
C GLU A 241 4.76 21.58 13.41
N VAL A 242 5.38 22.74 13.72
CA VAL A 242 4.65 23.93 14.18
C VAL A 242 4.00 24.64 12.99
N LYS A 243 4.75 24.81 11.90
CA LYS A 243 4.24 25.46 10.68
C LYS A 243 3.46 24.52 9.77
N GLN A 244 3.52 23.22 10.03
CA GLN A 244 3.01 22.16 9.14
C GLN A 244 3.55 22.32 7.72
N ALA A 245 4.86 22.53 7.62
CA ALA A 245 5.51 22.90 6.37
C ALA A 245 6.72 22.03 6.04
N ARG A 246 6.89 21.76 4.75
CA ARG A 246 8.05 21.07 4.18
C ARG A 246 9.30 21.94 4.30
N GLY A 247 10.35 21.39 4.91
CA GLY A 247 11.69 21.97 4.99
C GLY A 247 12.59 21.57 3.82
N GLY A 248 13.90 21.59 4.04
CA GLY A 248 14.90 21.21 3.03
C GLY A 248 14.91 19.71 2.73
N LEU A 249 15.35 19.35 1.52
CA LEU A 249 15.59 17.96 1.12
C LEU A 249 16.66 17.34 2.03
N ALA A 250 16.34 16.23 2.67
CA ALA A 250 17.17 15.50 3.62
C ALA A 250 17.78 14.23 3.02
N ALA A 251 17.01 13.49 2.21
CA ALA A 251 17.49 12.27 1.55
C ALA A 251 16.68 11.94 0.29
N THR A 252 17.30 11.15 -0.58
CA THR A 252 16.70 10.63 -1.81
C THR A 252 16.93 9.13 -1.89
N GLU A 253 15.89 8.38 -2.26
CA GLU A 253 15.96 6.95 -2.56
C GLU A 253 15.45 6.68 -3.98
N LEU A 254 16.10 5.79 -4.72
CA LEU A 254 15.67 5.35 -6.04
C LEU A 254 15.77 3.82 -6.11
N TYR A 255 14.69 3.18 -6.56
CA TYR A 255 14.61 1.72 -6.72
C TYR A 255 14.21 1.35 -8.15
N ASP A 256 14.95 0.42 -8.77
CA ASP A 256 14.66 -0.12 -10.10
C ASP A 256 13.81 -1.39 -10.00
N HIS A 257 12.50 -1.28 -10.16
CA HIS A 257 11.58 -2.41 -10.06
C HIS A 257 11.75 -3.45 -11.16
N LYS A 258 12.48 -3.13 -12.23
CA LYS A 258 12.79 -4.12 -13.27
C LYS A 258 13.83 -5.13 -12.78
N THR A 259 14.78 -4.69 -11.96
CA THR A 259 15.91 -5.52 -11.51
C THR A 259 15.84 -5.87 -10.02
N ASP A 260 15.13 -5.06 -9.24
CA ASP A 260 14.93 -5.19 -7.79
C ASP A 260 13.48 -4.82 -7.41
N PRO A 261 12.49 -5.68 -7.75
CA PRO A 261 11.07 -5.43 -7.47
C PRO A 261 10.73 -5.37 -5.98
N ASN A 262 11.66 -5.80 -5.12
CA ASN A 262 11.51 -5.83 -3.66
C ASN A 262 12.28 -4.69 -2.98
N GLU A 263 12.82 -3.72 -3.73
CA GLU A 263 13.39 -2.48 -3.19
C GLU A 263 14.50 -2.71 -2.14
N ASN A 264 15.37 -3.68 -2.41
CA ASN A 264 16.46 -4.10 -1.53
C ASN A 264 17.68 -3.18 -1.60
N VAL A 265 17.87 -2.43 -2.69
CA VAL A 265 19.04 -1.58 -2.90
C VAL A 265 18.63 -0.20 -3.37
N ASN A 266 18.95 0.82 -2.56
CA ASN A 266 18.83 2.21 -2.97
C ASN A 266 19.95 2.54 -3.97
N VAL A 267 19.58 2.82 -5.21
CA VAL A 267 20.52 3.15 -6.30
C VAL A 267 20.63 4.65 -6.58
N ALA A 268 20.08 5.51 -5.70
CA ALA A 268 20.11 6.97 -5.88
C ALA A 268 21.53 7.57 -5.89
N GLY A 269 22.49 6.90 -5.23
CA GLY A 269 23.89 7.34 -5.17
C GLY A 269 24.72 7.08 -6.42
N LEU A 270 24.16 6.38 -7.42
CA LEU A 270 24.86 6.08 -8.67
C LEU A 270 24.82 7.29 -9.62
N ALA A 271 25.95 7.60 -10.26
CA ALA A 271 26.09 8.77 -11.13
C ALA A 271 25.22 8.66 -12.38
N GLU A 272 25.07 7.46 -12.93
CA GLU A 272 24.23 7.17 -14.08
C GLU A 272 22.72 7.38 -13.81
N ASN A 273 22.31 7.48 -12.54
CA ASN A 273 20.91 7.64 -12.17
C ASN A 273 20.52 9.10 -11.92
N GLN A 274 21.44 10.07 -12.01
CA GLN A 274 21.12 11.47 -11.70
C GLN A 274 20.09 12.07 -12.65
N ASP A 275 20.14 11.71 -13.94
CA ASP A 275 19.18 12.22 -14.94
C ASP A 275 17.76 11.73 -14.65
N ILE A 276 17.59 10.43 -14.35
CA ILE A 276 16.26 9.89 -14.01
C ILE A 276 15.75 10.42 -12.67
N ILE A 277 16.62 10.66 -11.69
CA ILE A 277 16.24 11.31 -10.43
C ILE A 277 15.72 12.73 -10.70
N ALA A 278 16.42 13.51 -11.52
CA ALA A 278 16.00 14.87 -11.85
C ALA A 278 14.66 14.89 -12.59
N GLU A 279 14.46 13.97 -13.54
CA GLU A 279 13.19 13.81 -14.26
C GLU A 279 12.03 13.50 -13.30
N LEU A 280 12.19 12.47 -12.48
CA LEU A 280 11.14 12.02 -11.56
C LEU A 280 10.87 13.02 -10.44
N ALA A 281 11.89 13.70 -9.93
CA ALA A 281 11.73 14.76 -8.94
C ALA A 281 10.96 15.96 -9.52
N GLY A 282 11.20 16.30 -10.79
CA GLY A 282 10.41 17.31 -11.50
C GLY A 282 8.94 16.95 -11.60
N GLN A 283 8.62 15.70 -11.94
CA GLN A 283 7.24 15.20 -12.00
C GLN A 283 6.58 15.20 -10.60
N LEU A 284 7.31 14.79 -9.58
CA LEU A 284 6.83 14.75 -8.19
C LEU A 284 6.50 16.15 -7.66
N ASP A 285 7.36 17.15 -7.90
CA ASP A 285 7.08 18.52 -7.47
C ASP A 285 5.93 19.15 -8.28
N ALA A 286 5.83 18.85 -9.59
CA ALA A 286 4.71 19.32 -10.41
C ALA A 286 3.36 18.76 -9.92
N ASN A 287 3.29 17.47 -9.60
CA ASN A 287 2.10 16.85 -9.01
C ASN A 287 1.72 17.50 -7.68
N ARG A 288 2.69 17.70 -6.78
CA ARG A 288 2.46 18.35 -5.48
C ARG A 288 1.94 19.78 -5.61
N ARG A 289 2.43 20.57 -6.57
CA ARG A 289 1.94 21.94 -6.79
C ARG A 289 0.51 21.95 -7.33
N ALA A 290 0.23 21.09 -8.30
CA ALA A 290 -1.13 20.92 -8.82
C ALA A 290 -2.13 20.56 -7.70
N ALA A 291 -1.73 19.66 -6.79
CA ALA A 291 -2.51 19.30 -5.60
C ALA A 291 -2.75 20.46 -4.63
N ALA A 292 -1.79 21.39 -4.52
CA ALA A 292 -1.90 22.57 -3.67
C ALA A 292 -2.68 23.73 -4.33
N GLY A 293 -2.99 23.63 -5.62
CA GLY A 293 -3.56 24.72 -6.42
C GLY A 293 -2.56 25.81 -6.82
N ASP A 294 -1.25 25.49 -6.82
CA ASP A 294 -0.12 26.39 -7.15
C ASP A 294 0.30 26.33 -8.63
#